data_AF-W1PPG2-F1
#
_entry.id   AF-W1PPG2-F1
#
_cell.length_a   1.000
_cell.length_b   1.000
_cell.length_c   1.000
_cell.angle_alpha   90.00
_cell.angle_beta   90.00
_cell.angle_gamma   90.00
#
_symmetry.space_group_name_H-M   'P 1'
#
loop_
_entity.id
_entity.type
_entity.pdbx_description
1 polymer ?
#
loop_
_entity_poly.entity_id
_entity_poly.type
_entity_poly.pdbx_seq_one_letter_code
_entity_poly.pdbx_strand_id
1 'polypeptide(L)'
;MLVIPAHVPFTSNHGDQIFLSLSFCVFLNTGLHVFAAEIVCENLSKEECAFSISSAGKRCVLEKYTGNDGEEGEFKCTSSEVEVERLSEWIEIEECIQSCGLDRNSVGISSDSLLDPQFTAKLCASPCFDNCPNVVDLYFNLAAGEGIDI
;
A
#
# COMPACT_ATOMS: atom_id res chain seq x y z
N MET A 1 -29.23 -36.84 21.48
CA MET A 1 -29.58 -35.48 21.95
C MET A 1 -29.02 -34.53 20.91
N LEU A 2 -29.79 -33.81 20.08
CA LEU A 2 -31.24 -33.65 19.98
C LEU A 2 -31.51 -33.26 18.51
N VAL A 3 -32.29 -34.11 17.84
CA VAL A 3 -33.27 -33.88 16.74
C VAL A 3 -33.09 -32.71 15.75
N ILE A 4 -33.02 -33.06 14.47
CA ILE A 4 -33.46 -32.25 13.33
C ILE A 4 -35.00 -32.42 13.25
N PRO A 5 -35.82 -31.36 13.30
CA PRO A 5 -37.23 -31.51 12.99
C PRO A 5 -37.47 -31.42 11.48
N ALA A 6 -38.35 -32.31 11.05
CA ALA A 6 -38.85 -32.46 9.71
C ALA A 6 -39.72 -31.28 9.25
N HIS A 7 -39.86 -31.19 7.93
CA HIS A 7 -40.86 -30.45 7.16
C HIS A 7 -42.21 -30.26 7.88
N VAL A 8 -42.73 -29.04 7.87
CA VAL A 8 -44.17 -28.77 7.96
C VAL A 8 -44.55 -27.83 6.81
N PRO A 9 -45.55 -28.17 5.98
CA PRO A 9 -45.98 -27.30 4.89
C PRO A 9 -46.86 -26.19 5.48
N PHE A 10 -46.47 -24.92 5.30
CA PHE A 10 -47.36 -23.81 5.64
C PHE A 10 -48.32 -23.60 4.47
N THR A 11 -49.53 -24.14 4.60
CA THR A 11 -50.64 -23.87 3.71
C THR A 11 -51.03 -22.40 3.83
N SER A 12 -51.05 -21.70 2.69
CA SER A 12 -51.61 -20.36 2.52
C SER A 12 -53.04 -20.28 3.10
N ASN A 13 -53.29 -19.31 3.97
CA ASN A 13 -54.65 -18.79 4.10
C ASN A 13 -54.63 -17.26 4.25
N HIS A 14 -55.53 -16.66 3.50
CA HIS A 14 -55.65 -15.25 3.17
C HIS A 14 -56.14 -14.45 4.39
N GLY A 15 -55.45 -13.36 4.70
CA GLY A 15 -56.06 -12.22 5.40
C GLY A 15 -55.99 -12.25 6.92
N ASP A 16 -54.89 -11.73 7.46
CA ASP A 16 -54.90 -10.89 8.67
C ASP A 16 -53.67 -9.97 8.61
N GLN A 17 -53.83 -8.98 7.75
CA GLN A 17 -52.97 -7.83 7.55
C GLN A 17 -53.10 -6.86 8.74
N ILE A 18 -52.01 -6.16 9.03
CA ILE A 18 -51.96 -4.88 9.74
C ILE A 18 -52.17 -4.99 11.27
N PHE A 19 -51.10 -4.99 12.08
CA PHE A 19 -51.02 -4.24 13.37
C PHE A 19 -49.75 -4.51 14.21
N LEU A 20 -48.69 -5.12 13.67
CA LEU A 20 -47.38 -5.23 14.35
C LEU A 20 -46.23 -4.67 13.50
N SER A 21 -46.47 -3.57 12.78
CA SER A 21 -45.49 -2.99 11.82
C SER A 21 -44.72 -1.77 12.34
N LEU A 22 -44.56 -1.58 13.66
CA LEU A 22 -43.86 -0.38 14.15
C LEU A 22 -43.02 -0.59 15.41
N SER A 23 -42.22 -1.65 15.49
CA SER A 23 -41.20 -1.74 16.56
C SER A 23 -39.98 -2.63 16.30
N PHE A 24 -39.59 -2.88 15.04
CA PHE A 24 -38.35 -3.61 14.75
C PHE A 24 -37.66 -3.20 13.45
N CYS A 25 -37.53 -1.89 13.20
CA CYS A 25 -36.72 -1.39 12.07
C CYS A 25 -35.83 -0.20 12.46
N VAL A 26 -35.42 -0.07 13.72
CA VAL A 26 -34.47 0.97 14.15
C VAL A 26 -33.23 0.35 14.79
N PHE A 27 -32.64 -0.64 14.12
CA PHE A 27 -31.31 -1.12 14.49
C PHE A 27 -30.48 -1.35 13.23
N LEU A 28 -29.33 -0.65 13.20
CA LEU A 28 -28.13 -0.90 12.38
C LEU A 28 -28.09 -0.26 10.98
N ASN A 29 -28.31 1.06 10.92
CA ASN A 29 -27.75 1.89 9.85
C ASN A 29 -26.63 2.78 10.40
N THR A 30 -25.70 2.19 11.15
CA THR A 30 -24.42 2.85 11.45
C THR A 30 -23.55 2.64 10.22
N GLY A 31 -23.59 3.59 9.29
CA GLY A 31 -22.58 3.67 8.23
C GLY A 31 -21.21 3.67 8.89
N LEU A 32 -20.45 2.59 8.72
CA LEU A 32 -19.04 2.57 9.05
C LEU A 32 -18.37 3.57 8.09
N HIS A 33 -18.12 4.78 8.56
CA HIS A 33 -17.24 5.70 7.86
C HIS A 33 -15.84 5.07 7.92
N VAL A 34 -15.46 4.36 6.86
CA VAL A 34 -14.06 4.04 6.62
C VAL A 34 -13.39 5.37 6.35
N PHE A 35 -12.71 5.94 7.35
CA PHE A 35 -11.78 7.02 7.10
C PHE A 35 -10.65 6.41 6.26
N ALA A 36 -10.61 6.71 4.97
CA ALA A 36 -9.42 6.48 4.17
C ALA A 36 -8.32 7.35 4.77
N ALA A 37 -7.30 6.71 5.37
CA ALA A 37 -6.15 7.44 5.85
C ALA A 37 -5.33 7.86 4.63
N GLU A 38 -5.26 9.17 4.39
CA GLU A 38 -4.43 9.76 3.34
C GLU A 38 -2.95 9.46 3.64
N ILE A 39 -2.22 8.99 2.65
CA ILE A 39 -0.77 8.78 2.74
C ILE A 39 -0.09 10.09 2.37
N VAL A 40 0.53 10.73 3.35
CA VAL A 40 1.38 11.91 3.18
C VAL A 40 2.80 11.51 3.55
N CYS A 41 3.76 11.65 2.63
CA CYS A 41 5.13 11.15 2.84
C CYS A 41 5.75 11.69 4.14
N GLU A 42 5.56 12.97 4.43
CA GLU A 42 6.11 13.64 5.60
C GLU A 42 5.53 13.13 6.94
N ASN A 43 4.42 12.38 6.90
CA ASN A 43 3.81 11.73 8.06
C ASN A 43 4.20 10.25 8.20
N LEU A 44 4.92 9.68 7.23
CA LEU A 44 5.33 8.27 7.29
C LEU A 44 6.49 8.08 8.26
N SER A 45 6.47 6.91 8.92
CA SER A 45 7.62 6.43 9.69
C SER A 45 8.81 6.14 8.78
N LYS A 46 9.99 5.98 9.37
CA LYS A 46 11.21 5.65 8.61
C LYS A 46 11.04 4.34 7.84
N GLU A 47 10.39 3.36 8.45
CA GLU A 47 10.16 2.02 7.91
C GLU A 47 9.12 2.02 6.77
N GLU A 48 8.22 3.00 6.74
CA GLU A 48 7.19 3.10 5.71
C GLU A 48 7.56 4.08 4.60
N CYS A 49 8.64 4.86 4.76
CA CYS A 49 8.96 5.95 3.84
C CYS A 49 9.47 5.48 2.48
N ALA A 50 10.61 4.78 2.45
CA ALA A 50 11.27 4.46 1.18
C ALA A 50 10.38 3.56 0.31
N PHE A 51 10.29 3.89 -0.98
CA PHE A 51 9.48 3.15 -1.97
C PHE A 51 7.97 3.16 -1.68
N SER A 52 7.45 4.19 -1.02
CA SER A 52 6.01 4.46 -0.92
C SER A 52 5.53 5.51 -1.90
N ILE A 53 4.23 5.57 -2.13
CA ILE A 53 3.56 6.60 -2.94
C ILE A 53 2.44 7.24 -2.12
N SER A 54 2.48 8.56 -2.02
CA SER A 54 1.44 9.36 -1.36
C SER A 54 0.10 9.31 -2.09
N SER A 55 -0.95 9.80 -1.43
CA SER A 55 -2.27 10.01 -2.04
C SER A 55 -2.23 11.01 -3.19
N ALA A 56 -1.25 11.92 -3.19
CA ALA A 56 -1.00 12.84 -4.30
C ALA A 56 -0.22 12.20 -5.47
N GLY A 57 0.04 10.88 -5.43
CA GLY A 57 0.78 10.19 -6.48
C GLY A 57 2.28 10.49 -6.48
N LYS A 58 2.86 11.01 -5.39
CA LYS A 58 4.30 11.32 -5.31
C LYS A 58 5.05 10.22 -4.59
N ARG A 59 6.25 9.87 -5.07
CA ARG A 59 7.12 8.89 -4.42
C ARG A 59 7.67 9.48 -3.12
N CYS A 60 7.70 8.68 -2.07
CA CYS A 60 8.28 9.06 -0.81
C CYS A 60 9.77 8.70 -0.79
N VAL A 61 10.61 9.65 -0.38
CA VAL A 61 12.07 9.55 -0.37
C VAL A 61 12.56 9.75 1.06
N LEU A 62 13.34 8.79 1.55
CA LEU A 62 13.97 8.90 2.86
C LEU A 62 15.26 9.71 2.73
N GLU A 63 15.34 10.82 3.45
CA GLU A 63 16.51 11.69 3.48
C GLU A 63 17.15 11.66 4.86
N LYS A 64 18.47 11.88 4.91
CA LYS A 64 19.21 12.04 6.16
C LYS A 64 19.78 13.45 6.23
N TYR A 65 19.31 14.23 7.19
CA TYR A 65 19.79 15.58 7.45
C TYR A 65 20.91 15.51 8.48
N THR A 66 22.10 16.00 8.13
CA THR A 66 23.18 16.15 9.12
C THR A 66 22.92 17.41 9.95
N GLY A 67 22.81 17.27 11.28
CA GLY A 67 22.90 18.40 12.20
C GLY A 67 24.30 19.04 12.16
N ASN A 68 24.44 20.25 12.69
CA ASN A 68 25.77 20.85 12.88
C ASN A 68 26.56 20.05 13.94
N ASP A 69 27.87 19.91 13.72
CA ASP A 69 28.89 19.48 14.71
C ASP A 69 28.50 18.34 15.68
N GLY A 70 28.37 17.12 15.15
CA GLY A 70 28.40 15.90 15.96
C GLY A 70 27.06 15.36 16.46
N GLU A 71 25.94 16.00 16.09
CA GLU A 71 24.60 15.41 16.27
C GLU A 71 24.34 14.26 15.28
N GLU A 72 23.68 13.21 15.77
CA GLU A 72 23.22 12.11 14.92
C GLU A 72 22.18 12.64 13.92
N GLY A 73 22.45 12.48 12.63
CA GLY A 73 21.58 13.04 11.59
C GLY A 73 20.17 12.47 11.63
N GLU A 74 19.17 13.34 11.56
CA GLU A 74 17.75 13.00 11.60
C GLU A 74 17.29 12.47 10.23
N PHE A 75 16.46 11.42 10.26
CA PHE A 75 15.80 10.91 9.08
C PHE A 75 14.50 11.67 8.85
N LYS A 76 14.25 12.07 7.61
CA LYS A 76 13.01 12.72 7.21
C LYS A 76 12.49 12.09 5.94
N CYS A 77 11.19 11.83 5.92
CA CYS A 77 10.52 11.40 4.70
C CYS A 77 10.00 12.61 3.94
N THR A 78 10.27 12.68 2.64
CA THR A 78 9.87 13.79 1.76
C THR A 78 9.19 13.26 0.50
N SER A 79 8.31 14.07 -0.09
CA SER A 79 7.70 13.76 -1.39
C SER A 79 8.61 14.14 -2.55
N SER A 80 8.70 13.29 -3.58
CA SER A 80 9.38 13.59 -4.84
C SER A 80 8.69 14.72 -5.60
N GLU A 81 9.44 15.39 -6.48
CA GLU A 81 8.87 16.41 -7.38
C GLU A 81 8.05 15.80 -8.51
N VAL A 82 8.41 14.57 -8.94
CA VAL A 82 7.77 13.84 -10.03
C VAL A 82 6.61 13.00 -9.51
N GLU A 83 5.47 13.07 -10.19
CA GLU A 83 4.29 12.25 -9.94
C GLU A 83 4.37 10.91 -10.67
N VAL A 84 3.84 9.87 -10.04
CA VAL A 84 3.70 8.52 -10.59
C VAL A 84 2.40 8.45 -11.39
N GLU A 85 2.49 7.98 -12.63
CA GLU A 85 1.33 8.02 -13.54
C GLU A 85 0.19 7.05 -13.17
N ARG A 86 0.50 5.90 -12.55
CA ARG A 86 -0.44 4.77 -12.44
C ARG A 86 -0.75 4.29 -11.03
N LEU A 87 -0.01 4.76 -10.03
CA LEU A 87 -0.12 4.29 -8.65
C LEU A 87 -0.23 5.50 -7.71
N SER A 88 -1.07 5.37 -6.70
CA SER A 88 -1.26 6.31 -5.61
C SER A 88 -1.60 5.52 -4.35
N GLU A 89 -1.32 6.08 -3.17
CA GLU A 89 -1.67 5.44 -1.89
C GLU A 89 -1.09 4.03 -1.74
N TRP A 90 0.20 3.87 -2.05
CA TRP A 90 0.84 2.56 -2.12
C TRP A 90 2.04 2.46 -1.20
N ILE A 91 2.08 1.40 -0.39
CA ILE A 91 3.24 1.02 0.44
C ILE A 91 3.54 -0.44 0.11
N GLU A 92 4.73 -0.70 -0.44
CA GLU A 92 5.15 -2.08 -0.68
C GLU A 92 5.27 -2.83 0.65
N ILE A 93 5.06 -4.15 0.64
CA ILE A 93 5.27 -4.98 1.83
C ILE A 93 6.74 -5.38 1.99
N GLU A 94 7.15 -5.78 3.20
CA GLU A 94 8.55 -6.16 3.48
C GLU A 94 9.08 -7.25 2.56
N GLU A 95 8.27 -8.28 2.31
CA GLU A 95 8.63 -9.40 1.43
C GLU A 95 8.99 -8.92 0.02
N CYS A 96 8.24 -7.93 -0.48
CA CYS A 96 8.51 -7.31 -1.77
C CYS A 96 9.86 -6.58 -1.78
N ILE A 97 10.11 -5.72 -0.79
CA ILE A 97 11.37 -4.96 -0.70
C ILE A 97 12.57 -5.92 -0.67
N GLN A 98 12.49 -6.98 0.14
CA GLN A 98 13.56 -7.96 0.26
C GLN A 98 13.75 -8.81 -1.00
N SER A 99 12.66 -9.17 -1.70
CA SER A 99 12.73 -9.97 -2.93
C SER A 99 13.44 -9.22 -4.06
N CYS A 100 13.28 -7.89 -4.10
CA CYS A 100 14.02 -7.01 -5.01
C CYS A 100 15.46 -6.73 -4.56
N GLY A 101 15.87 -7.17 -3.38
CA GLY A 101 17.19 -6.90 -2.83
C GLY A 101 17.38 -5.47 -2.32
N LEU A 102 16.29 -4.82 -1.91
CA LEU A 102 16.28 -3.46 -1.37
C LEU A 102 16.17 -3.46 0.16
N ASP A 103 16.36 -2.28 0.77
CA ASP A 103 16.20 -2.03 2.21
C ASP A 103 15.32 -0.79 2.44
N ARG A 104 14.37 -0.87 3.37
CA ARG A 104 13.46 0.24 3.73
C ARG A 104 14.17 1.46 4.30
N ASN A 105 15.38 1.29 4.79
CA ASN A 105 16.22 2.35 5.34
C ASN A 105 17.12 2.98 4.28
N SER A 106 16.96 2.61 3.00
CA SER A 106 17.72 3.22 1.91
C SER A 106 17.46 4.73 1.89
N VAL A 107 18.54 5.50 1.96
CA VAL A 107 18.49 6.96 1.88
C VAL A 107 18.61 7.37 0.42
N GLY A 108 17.65 8.16 -0.04
CA GLY A 108 17.56 8.57 -1.43
C GLY A 108 17.14 7.44 -2.39
N ILE A 109 17.15 7.76 -3.67
CA ILE A 109 16.96 6.83 -4.78
C ILE A 109 18.12 7.08 -5.75
N SER A 110 18.90 6.05 -6.07
CA SER A 110 20.00 6.16 -7.04
C SER A 110 19.82 5.16 -8.18
N SER A 111 20.13 5.60 -9.40
CA SER A 111 20.24 4.76 -10.59
C SER A 111 21.52 3.90 -10.58
N ASP A 112 22.51 4.21 -9.73
CA ASP A 112 23.78 3.47 -9.67
C ASP A 112 23.58 1.98 -9.34
N SER A 113 22.53 1.63 -8.58
CA SER A 113 22.20 0.24 -8.27
C SER A 113 21.95 -0.61 -9.53
N LEU A 114 21.53 0.01 -10.63
CA LEU A 114 21.31 -0.67 -11.91
C LEU A 114 22.61 -1.18 -12.55
N LEU A 115 23.77 -0.66 -12.12
CA LEU A 115 25.08 -1.12 -12.55
C LEU A 115 25.52 -2.40 -11.83
N ASP A 116 24.82 -2.80 -10.75
CA ASP A 116 25.07 -4.06 -10.06
C ASP A 116 24.24 -5.20 -10.69
N PRO A 117 24.88 -6.18 -11.36
CA PRO A 117 24.17 -7.30 -11.98
C PRO A 117 23.39 -8.14 -10.98
N GLN A 118 23.79 -8.19 -9.70
CA GLN A 118 23.06 -8.94 -8.68
C GLN A 118 21.75 -8.25 -8.32
N PHE A 119 21.75 -6.92 -8.25
CA PHE A 119 20.54 -6.13 -8.05
C PHE A 119 19.58 -6.32 -9.23
N THR A 120 20.05 -6.11 -10.45
CA THR A 120 19.22 -6.26 -11.66
C THR A 120 18.67 -7.68 -11.80
N ALA A 121 19.45 -8.70 -11.47
CA ALA A 121 18.96 -10.08 -11.47
C ALA A 121 17.84 -10.33 -10.44
N LYS A 122 17.88 -9.69 -9.26
CA LYS A 122 16.80 -9.77 -8.26
C LYS A 122 15.57 -8.97 -8.70
N LEU A 123 15.79 -7.76 -9.23
CA LEU A 123 14.73 -6.90 -9.75
C LEU A 123 13.91 -7.61 -10.85
N CYS A 124 14.58 -8.29 -11.78
CA CYS A 124 13.95 -9.01 -12.89
C CYS A 124 13.51 -10.45 -12.52
N ALA A 125 13.71 -10.90 -11.27
CA ALA A 125 13.22 -12.19 -10.82
C ALA A 125 11.74 -12.11 -10.44
N SER A 126 10.97 -13.17 -10.76
CA SER A 126 9.52 -13.26 -10.49
C SER A 126 9.09 -12.82 -9.08
N PRO A 127 9.80 -13.16 -7.98
CA PRO A 127 9.43 -12.69 -6.64
C PRO A 127 9.36 -11.15 -6.50
N CYS A 128 10.20 -10.41 -7.23
CA CYS A 128 10.15 -8.94 -7.28
C CYS A 128 9.26 -8.47 -8.43
N PHE A 129 9.57 -8.90 -9.66
CA PHE A 129 8.95 -8.39 -10.88
C PHE A 129 7.41 -8.48 -10.86
N ASP A 130 6.87 -9.58 -10.35
CA ASP A 130 5.43 -9.82 -10.36
C ASP A 130 4.70 -9.25 -9.13
N ASN A 131 5.42 -8.98 -8.03
CA ASN A 131 4.81 -8.67 -6.74
C ASN A 131 5.13 -7.26 -6.21
N CYS A 132 5.99 -6.51 -6.89
CA CYS A 132 6.50 -5.21 -6.47
C CYS A 132 6.25 -4.12 -7.51
N PRO A 133 4.99 -3.82 -7.83
CA PRO A 133 4.65 -2.94 -8.95
C PRO A 133 5.29 -1.55 -8.82
N ASN A 134 5.45 -1.01 -7.60
CA ASN A 134 6.03 0.31 -7.40
C ASN A 134 7.55 0.32 -7.59
N VAL A 135 8.25 -0.69 -7.06
CA VAL A 135 9.71 -0.82 -7.19
C VAL A 135 10.09 -1.09 -8.64
N VAL A 136 9.36 -1.97 -9.32
CA VAL A 136 9.57 -2.29 -10.73
C VAL A 136 9.35 -1.04 -11.57
N ASP A 137 8.22 -0.35 -11.41
CA ASP A 137 7.96 0.91 -12.12
C ASP A 137 9.09 1.94 -11.89
N LEU A 138 9.56 2.09 -10.65
CA LEU A 138 10.64 3.03 -10.32
C LEU A 138 11.91 2.75 -11.12
N TYR A 139 12.43 1.53 -11.01
CA TYR A 139 13.74 1.21 -11.57
C TYR A 139 13.72 1.05 -13.08
N PHE A 140 12.61 0.61 -13.67
CA PHE A 140 12.46 0.62 -15.14
C PHE A 140 12.39 2.05 -15.69
N ASN A 141 11.71 2.97 -15.01
CA ASN A 141 11.67 4.38 -15.42
C ASN A 141 13.03 5.06 -15.23
N LEU A 142 13.78 4.74 -14.16
CA LEU A 142 15.16 5.19 -13.99
C LEU A 142 16.07 4.65 -15.09
N ALA A 143 16.02 3.35 -15.38
CA ALA A 143 16.81 2.73 -16.43
C ALA A 143 16.54 3.36 -17.81
N ALA A 144 15.26 3.59 -18.13
CA ALA A 144 14.88 4.28 -19.37
C ALA A 144 15.42 5.72 -19.42
N GLY A 145 15.41 6.45 -18.31
CA GLY A 145 15.97 7.80 -18.21
C GLY A 145 17.50 7.84 -18.36
N GLU A 146 18.19 6.79 -17.92
CA GLU A 146 19.65 6.63 -18.03
C GLU A 146 20.08 5.97 -19.36
N GLY A 147 19.14 5.45 -20.15
CA GLY A 147 19.43 4.72 -21.38
C GLY A 147 20.03 3.32 -21.13
N ILE A 148 19.73 2.70 -19.99
CA ILE A 148 20.13 1.34 -19.62
C ILE A 148 19.01 0.38 -20.01
N ASP A 149 19.38 -0.77 -20.59
CA ASP A 149 18.47 -1.88 -20.88
C ASP A 149 18.65 -2.96 -19.80
N ILE A 150 17.58 -3.29 -19.07
CA ILE A 150 17.56 -4.21 -17.92
C ILE A 150 16.43 -5.23 -18.01
#